data_AF-A0A3R9E1V6-F1
#
_entry.id   AF-A0A3R9E1V6-F1
#
_cell.length_a   1.000
_cell.length_b   1.000
_cell.length_c   1.000
_cell.angle_alpha   90.00
_cell.angle_beta   90.00
_cell.angle_gamma   90.00
#
_symmetry.space_group_name_H-M   'P 1'
#
loop_
_entity.id
_entity.type
_entity.pdbx_description
1 polymer ?
#
loop_
_entity_poly.entity_id
_entity_poly.type
_entity_poly.pdbx_seq_one_letter_code
_entity_poly.pdbx_strand_id
1 'polypeptide(L)'
;MSVTDKLASRIPVLADRVERKDVVAVVKLHGVITPSPSPLARGAINLSAVESALTRAFGHERLKAVALLVNSPGGAPTQSGLVAERIRQLADEKKVPVLAFCEDVAASGGYWLACAADEIYAHRTSMVGSIGVISGGFGFTGLLERFGIERRLHTAGANKSRLDPFSPEKPEDVEWLKKMHTQLHDLFVSWVKERRGDRLSDAEDLFTGDVWLGAKAQELGLVDGLGSLRQIVTERFPDAEISVAEPKRPLLARLGVGAPAAASAVLEAVTQKAAWSRFGL
;
A
#
# COMPACT_ATOMS: atom_id res chain seq x y z
N MET A 1 59.32 -19.47 -8.45
CA MET A 1 58.37 -18.38 -8.20
C MET A 1 57.73 -17.99 -9.51
N SER A 2 56.42 -18.18 -9.64
CA SER A 2 55.70 -18.06 -10.90
C SER A 2 55.59 -16.60 -11.34
N VAL A 3 55.56 -16.36 -12.66
CA VAL A 3 55.38 -15.03 -13.27
C VAL A 3 54.09 -14.35 -12.79
N THR A 4 53.11 -15.14 -12.35
CA THR A 4 51.85 -14.67 -11.74
C THR A 4 52.05 -13.94 -10.41
N ASP A 5 53.05 -14.30 -9.61
CA ASP A 5 53.28 -13.67 -8.30
C ASP A 5 53.93 -12.28 -8.43
N LYS A 6 54.67 -12.03 -9.52
CA LYS A 6 55.28 -10.72 -9.79
C LYS A 6 54.27 -9.69 -10.30
N LEU A 7 53.19 -10.12 -10.96
CA LEU A 7 52.14 -9.23 -11.47
C LEU A 7 51.23 -8.69 -10.36
N ALA A 8 50.99 -9.48 -9.29
CA ALA A 8 50.22 -9.02 -8.13
C ALA A 8 50.95 -7.94 -7.30
N SER A 9 52.28 -7.85 -7.40
CA SER A 9 53.10 -6.92 -6.61
C SER A 9 53.21 -5.49 -7.16
N ARG A 10 52.58 -5.19 -8.31
CA ARG A 10 52.70 -3.89 -9.02
C ARG A 10 51.40 -3.10 -9.13
N ILE A 11 50.32 -3.56 -8.53
CA ILE A 11 49.10 -2.77 -8.41
C ILE A 11 49.24 -1.96 -7.11
N PRO A 12 49.36 -0.63 -7.18
CA PRO A 12 49.36 0.17 -5.96
C PRO A 12 48.05 -0.13 -5.24
N VAL A 13 48.15 -0.63 -4.02
CA VAL A 13 47.03 -0.76 -3.07
C VAL A 13 46.62 0.68 -2.71
N LEU A 14 45.92 1.33 -3.63
CA LEU A 14 45.01 2.44 -3.33
C LEU A 14 43.78 1.80 -2.68
N ALA A 15 44.00 1.19 -1.52
CA ALA A 15 42.94 0.92 -0.57
C ALA A 15 42.68 2.23 0.20
N ASP A 16 42.22 3.26 -0.51
CA ASP A 16 41.14 4.04 0.07
C ASP A 16 39.99 3.05 0.18
N ARG A 17 39.91 2.43 1.35
CA ARG A 17 38.79 1.62 1.77
C ARG A 17 37.64 2.61 1.82
N VAL A 18 36.97 2.84 0.68
CA VAL A 18 35.75 3.64 0.61
C VAL A 18 34.87 3.07 1.71
N GLU A 19 34.76 3.79 2.83
CA GLU A 19 33.90 3.41 3.92
C GLU A 19 32.51 3.39 3.32
N ARG A 20 32.05 2.18 2.99
CA ARG A 20 30.73 2.04 2.44
C ARG A 20 29.81 2.58 3.54
N LYS A 21 28.85 3.43 3.16
CA LYS A 21 27.90 4.07 4.09
C LYS A 21 26.78 3.12 4.49
N ASP A 22 26.31 3.24 5.72
CA ASP A 22 25.09 2.56 6.18
C ASP A 22 23.90 2.94 5.29
N VAL A 23 22.83 2.13 5.29
CA VAL A 23 21.71 2.35 4.36
C VAL A 23 20.35 2.38 5.06
N VAL A 24 19.54 3.36 4.68
CA VAL A 24 18.09 3.33 4.86
C VAL A 24 17.46 2.93 3.53
N ALA A 25 16.91 1.73 3.48
CA ALA A 25 16.31 1.21 2.26
C ALA A 25 14.85 1.69 2.13
N VAL A 26 14.49 2.19 0.96
CA VAL A 26 13.19 2.79 0.69
C VAL A 26 12.35 1.88 -0.18
N VAL A 27 11.11 1.61 0.25
CA VAL A 27 10.11 0.87 -0.52
C VAL A 27 8.93 1.79 -0.83
N LYS A 28 8.61 1.94 -2.11
CA LYS A 28 7.45 2.73 -2.56
C LYS A 28 6.20 1.86 -2.60
N LEU A 29 5.22 2.20 -1.78
CA LEU A 29 3.87 1.63 -1.74
C LEU A 29 2.91 2.67 -2.34
N HIS A 30 2.97 2.83 -3.67
CA HIS A 30 2.25 3.88 -4.39
C HIS A 30 1.12 3.30 -5.25
N GLY A 31 -0.06 3.90 -5.15
CA GLY A 31 -1.22 3.58 -5.97
C GLY A 31 -2.32 2.79 -5.27
N VAL A 32 -3.28 2.31 -6.05
CA VAL A 32 -4.42 1.54 -5.54
C VAL A 32 -3.97 0.13 -5.15
N ILE A 33 -4.48 -0.37 -4.02
CA ILE A 33 -4.24 -1.73 -3.57
C ILE A 33 -5.21 -2.68 -4.28
N THR A 34 -4.72 -3.63 -5.09
CA THR A 34 -5.58 -4.46 -5.95
C THR A 34 -5.02 -5.87 -6.14
N PRO A 35 -5.85 -6.94 -6.09
CA PRO A 35 -5.39 -8.31 -6.33
C PRO A 35 -4.94 -8.55 -7.77
N SER A 36 -5.45 -7.74 -8.72
CA SER A 36 -5.22 -7.93 -10.15
C SER A 36 -4.67 -6.62 -10.73
N PRO A 37 -3.36 -6.38 -10.66
CA PRO A 37 -2.76 -5.20 -11.26
C PRO A 37 -2.77 -5.39 -12.78
N SER A 38 -3.12 -4.34 -13.52
CA SER A 38 -2.90 -4.34 -14.95
C SER A 38 -1.41 -4.39 -15.26
N PRO A 39 -0.97 -5.18 -16.26
CA PRO A 39 0.42 -5.17 -16.72
C PRO A 39 0.90 -3.79 -17.19
N LEU A 40 -0.04 -2.89 -17.52
CA LEU A 40 0.23 -1.55 -18.03
C LEU A 40 0.07 -0.46 -16.96
N ALA A 41 -0.61 -0.75 -15.86
CA ALA A 41 -0.74 0.21 -14.78
C ALA A 41 0.59 0.43 -14.08
N ARG A 42 0.96 1.71 -14.01
CA ARG A 42 2.01 2.16 -13.11
C ARG A 42 1.36 2.50 -11.77
N GLY A 43 1.94 2.02 -10.68
CA GLY A 43 1.43 2.31 -9.34
C GLY A 43 0.20 1.49 -8.97
N ALA A 44 0.41 0.20 -8.75
CA ALA A 44 -0.54 -0.68 -8.09
C ALA A 44 0.18 -1.44 -6.98
N ILE A 45 -0.53 -1.71 -5.89
CA ILE A 45 0.03 -2.38 -4.72
C ILE A 45 -0.65 -3.75 -4.56
N ASN A 46 0.16 -4.79 -4.52
CA ASN A 46 -0.17 -6.12 -4.01
C ASN A 46 1.12 -6.86 -3.68
N LEU A 47 0.99 -7.97 -2.97
CA LEU A 47 2.14 -8.74 -2.51
C LEU A 47 3.07 -9.12 -3.66
N SER A 48 2.54 -9.67 -4.76
CA SER A 48 3.34 -10.08 -5.91
C SER A 48 4.15 -8.92 -6.52
N ALA A 49 3.55 -7.74 -6.64
CA ALA A 49 4.18 -6.55 -7.21
C ALA A 49 5.30 -5.99 -6.30
N VAL A 50 5.11 -6.00 -4.98
CA VAL A 50 6.05 -5.38 -4.04
C VAL A 50 7.05 -6.34 -3.41
N GLU A 51 6.84 -7.67 -3.48
CA GLU A 51 7.68 -8.69 -2.83
C GLU A 51 9.16 -8.54 -3.21
N SER A 52 9.44 -8.32 -4.50
CA SER A 52 10.82 -8.16 -4.96
C SER A 52 11.47 -6.88 -4.41
N ALA A 53 10.70 -5.80 -4.19
CA ALA A 53 11.21 -4.56 -3.60
C ALA A 53 11.45 -4.74 -2.09
N LEU A 54 10.48 -5.33 -1.39
CA LEU A 54 10.57 -5.67 0.04
C LEU A 54 11.79 -6.53 0.33
N THR A 55 11.92 -7.67 -0.35
CA THR A 55 13.06 -8.60 -0.14
C THR A 55 14.42 -7.95 -0.40
N ARG A 56 14.53 -7.03 -1.37
CA ARG A 56 15.78 -6.27 -1.61
C ARG A 56 16.03 -5.21 -0.55
N ALA A 57 15.01 -4.49 -0.11
CA ALA A 57 15.16 -3.48 0.93
C ALA A 57 15.62 -4.12 2.25
N PHE A 58 14.93 -5.17 2.69
CA PHE A 58 15.28 -5.92 3.91
C PHE A 58 16.54 -6.79 3.76
N GLY A 59 16.95 -7.10 2.53
CA GLY A 59 18.17 -7.85 2.22
C GLY A 59 19.41 -6.99 2.04
N HIS A 60 19.33 -5.66 2.18
CA HIS A 60 20.44 -4.76 1.93
C HIS A 60 21.57 -4.96 2.97
N GLU A 61 22.83 -5.03 2.50
CA GLU A 61 23.97 -5.06 3.40
C GLU A 61 24.06 -3.74 4.18
N ARG A 62 24.22 -3.81 5.51
CA ARG A 62 24.38 -2.62 6.39
C ARG A 62 23.10 -1.76 6.45
N LEU A 63 21.96 -2.42 6.35
CA LEU A 63 20.64 -1.85 6.57
C LEU A 63 20.49 -1.35 8.02
N LYS A 64 20.09 -0.10 8.18
CA LYS A 64 19.75 0.51 9.48
C LYS A 64 18.26 0.62 9.72
N ALA A 65 17.50 0.87 8.66
CA ALA A 65 16.05 1.00 8.71
C ALA A 65 15.45 0.75 7.32
N VAL A 66 14.18 0.36 7.30
CA VAL A 66 13.37 0.37 6.07
C VAL A 66 12.38 1.52 6.15
N ALA A 67 12.34 2.35 5.12
CA ALA A 67 11.39 3.44 4.97
C ALA A 67 10.31 3.07 3.93
N LEU A 68 9.06 3.02 4.35
CA LEU A 68 7.91 2.80 3.49
C LEU A 68 7.35 4.16 3.05
N LEU A 69 7.38 4.49 1.76
CA LEU A 69 6.65 5.66 1.23
C LEU A 69 5.26 5.18 0.87
N VAL A 70 4.26 5.68 1.59
CA VAL A 70 2.87 5.30 1.41
C VAL A 70 2.16 6.45 0.72
N ASN A 71 1.74 6.21 -0.52
CA ASN A 71 0.89 7.13 -1.28
C ASN A 71 -0.24 6.32 -1.93
N SER A 72 -1.29 6.06 -1.17
CA SER A 72 -2.35 5.16 -1.54
C SER A 72 -3.71 5.60 -1.00
N PRO A 73 -4.75 5.63 -1.84
CA PRO A 73 -6.13 5.79 -1.39
C PRO A 73 -6.67 4.50 -0.74
N GLY A 74 -5.89 3.42 -0.66
CA GLY A 74 -6.34 2.11 -0.19
C GLY A 74 -6.79 1.20 -1.33
N GLY A 75 -7.68 0.26 -1.01
CA GLY A 75 -8.17 -0.73 -1.96
C GLY A 75 -8.47 -2.07 -1.28
N ALA A 76 -8.04 -3.17 -1.90
CA ALA A 76 -8.39 -4.52 -1.47
C ALA A 76 -7.87 -4.86 -0.05
N PRO A 77 -8.75 -5.27 0.89
CA PRO A 77 -8.36 -5.53 2.28
C PRO A 77 -7.37 -6.70 2.38
N THR A 78 -7.61 -7.80 1.65
CA THR A 78 -6.71 -8.96 1.66
C THR A 78 -5.29 -8.62 1.20
N GLN A 79 -5.15 -7.79 0.16
CA GLN A 79 -3.81 -7.39 -0.31
C GLN A 79 -3.15 -6.40 0.65
N SER A 80 -3.93 -5.58 1.35
CA SER A 80 -3.41 -4.70 2.42
C SER A 80 -2.83 -5.54 3.56
N GLY A 81 -3.57 -6.57 4.00
CA GLY A 81 -3.12 -7.54 5.01
C GLY A 81 -1.85 -8.29 4.60
N LEU A 82 -1.88 -8.96 3.44
CA LEU A 82 -0.73 -9.76 2.96
C LEU A 82 0.57 -8.95 2.83
N VAL A 83 0.49 -7.70 2.35
CA VAL A 83 1.67 -6.84 2.24
C VAL A 83 2.14 -6.39 3.63
N ALA A 84 1.22 -6.00 4.53
CA ALA A 84 1.56 -5.59 5.89
C ALA A 84 2.18 -6.74 6.70
N GLU A 85 1.59 -7.93 6.65
CA GLU A 85 2.12 -9.16 7.24
C GLU A 85 3.52 -9.47 6.73
N ARG A 86 3.74 -9.34 5.41
CA ARG A 86 5.05 -9.57 4.82
C ARG A 86 6.10 -8.56 5.29
N ILE A 87 5.73 -7.29 5.38
CA ILE A 87 6.60 -6.24 5.95
C ILE A 87 6.97 -6.60 7.38
N ARG A 88 6.00 -7.00 8.21
CA ARG A 88 6.25 -7.38 9.61
C ARG A 88 7.13 -8.60 9.74
N GLN A 89 6.84 -9.64 8.97
CA GLN A 89 7.67 -10.84 8.93
C GLN A 89 9.13 -10.50 8.64
N LEU A 90 9.40 -9.69 7.61
CA LEU A 90 10.76 -9.27 7.25
C LEU A 90 11.39 -8.38 8.31
N ALA A 91 10.63 -7.47 8.93
CA ALA A 91 11.11 -6.63 10.01
C ALA A 91 11.55 -7.45 11.23
N ASP A 92 10.76 -8.44 11.62
CA ASP A 92 11.03 -9.31 12.77
C ASP A 92 12.21 -10.25 12.49
N GLU A 93 12.29 -10.81 11.28
CA GLU A 93 13.42 -11.64 10.82
C GLU A 93 14.75 -10.86 10.81
N LYS A 94 14.71 -9.60 10.35
CA LYS A 94 15.91 -8.75 10.22
C LYS A 94 16.22 -7.91 11.44
N LYS A 95 15.27 -7.77 12.37
CA LYS A 95 15.36 -6.94 13.58
C LYS A 95 15.76 -5.49 13.25
N VAL A 96 15.14 -4.93 12.21
CA VAL A 96 15.38 -3.55 11.77
C VAL A 96 14.12 -2.71 11.96
N PRO A 97 14.25 -1.43 12.38
CA PRO A 97 13.11 -0.54 12.48
C PRO A 97 12.51 -0.26 11.09
N VAL A 98 11.18 -0.19 11.05
CA VAL A 98 10.41 0.20 9.87
C VAL A 98 9.75 1.54 10.14
N LEU A 99 9.96 2.50 9.23
CA LEU A 99 9.40 3.85 9.30
C LEU A 99 8.45 4.04 8.11
N ALA A 100 7.20 4.44 8.36
CA ALA A 100 6.29 4.83 7.30
C ALA A 100 6.30 6.35 7.11
N PHE A 101 6.23 6.78 5.85
CA PHE A 101 6.10 8.16 5.44
C PHE A 101 4.86 8.29 4.56
N CYS A 102 3.79 8.85 5.11
CA CYS A 102 2.56 9.16 4.40
C CYS A 102 2.79 10.39 3.51
N GLU A 103 2.66 10.22 2.19
CA GLU A 103 2.74 11.32 1.22
C GLU A 103 1.37 12.04 1.11
N ASP A 104 0.83 12.24 -0.09
CA ASP A 104 -0.44 12.96 -0.28
C ASP A 104 -1.59 12.25 0.44
N VAL A 105 -1.69 10.92 0.26
CA VAL A 105 -2.74 10.09 0.85
C VAL A 105 -2.16 8.81 1.43
N ALA A 106 -2.48 8.47 2.66
CA ALA A 106 -2.34 7.14 3.23
C ALA A 106 -3.64 6.79 3.97
N ALA A 107 -4.67 6.45 3.19
CA ALA A 107 -6.03 6.28 3.67
C ALA A 107 -6.53 4.85 3.44
N SER A 108 -7.43 4.37 4.31
CA SER A 108 -8.02 3.03 4.25
C SER A 108 -6.92 1.96 4.18
N GLY A 109 -6.91 1.07 3.18
CA GLY A 109 -5.81 0.11 3.00
C GLY A 109 -4.42 0.76 2.95
N GLY A 110 -4.28 2.02 2.53
CA GLY A 110 -3.01 2.74 2.61
C GLY A 110 -2.57 2.98 4.06
N TYR A 111 -3.50 3.37 4.93
CA TYR A 111 -3.24 3.50 6.36
C TYR A 111 -2.98 2.14 7.03
N TRP A 112 -3.65 1.07 6.56
CA TRP A 112 -3.35 -0.31 6.97
C TRP A 112 -1.87 -0.65 6.73
N LEU A 113 -1.34 -0.30 5.55
CA LEU A 113 0.08 -0.50 5.23
C LEU A 113 1.00 0.37 6.09
N ALA A 114 0.63 1.64 6.34
CA ALA A 114 1.39 2.51 7.21
C ALA A 114 1.52 1.93 8.64
N CYS A 115 0.47 1.30 9.16
CA CYS A 115 0.48 0.64 10.48
C CYS A 115 1.43 -0.57 10.57
N ALA A 116 1.94 -1.10 9.44
CA ALA A 116 2.99 -2.12 9.48
C ALA A 116 4.33 -1.56 10.00
N ALA A 117 4.53 -0.24 9.93
CA ALA A 117 5.72 0.41 10.47
C ALA A 117 5.70 0.47 12.00
N ASP A 118 6.88 0.68 12.59
CA ASP A 118 7.05 0.93 14.03
C ASP A 118 6.78 2.40 14.37
N GLU A 119 7.06 3.30 13.43
CA GLU A 119 6.78 4.72 13.49
C GLU A 119 6.20 5.21 12.15
N ILE A 120 5.26 6.15 12.21
CA ILE A 120 4.54 6.73 11.07
C ILE A 120 4.72 8.24 11.09
N TYR A 121 5.20 8.78 9.99
CA TYR A 121 5.39 10.22 9.77
C TYR A 121 4.52 10.68 8.61
N ALA A 122 4.07 11.94 8.67
CA ALA A 122 3.26 12.54 7.62
C ALA A 122 3.62 14.02 7.40
N HIS A 123 3.28 14.57 6.23
CA HIS A 123 3.24 16.03 6.09
C HIS A 123 2.01 16.59 6.78
N ARG A 124 2.04 17.88 7.19
CA ARG A 124 0.89 18.55 7.84
C ARG A 124 -0.41 18.46 7.03
N THR A 125 -0.29 18.41 5.71
CA THR A 125 -1.41 18.35 4.75
C THR A 125 -1.68 16.95 4.20
N SER A 126 -0.89 15.94 4.59
CA SER A 126 -1.16 14.55 4.21
C SER A 126 -2.53 14.13 4.72
N MET A 127 -3.28 13.38 3.91
CA MET A 127 -4.55 12.78 4.31
C MET A 127 -4.33 11.35 4.79
N VAL A 128 -4.63 11.09 6.06
CA VAL A 128 -4.46 9.77 6.69
C VAL A 128 -5.73 9.31 7.38
N GLY A 129 -5.78 8.03 7.77
CA GLY A 129 -6.96 7.43 8.40
C GLY A 129 -7.86 6.76 7.36
N SER A 130 -9.12 7.18 7.26
CA SER A 130 -10.18 6.47 6.54
C SER A 130 -10.30 5.01 6.97
N ILE A 131 -10.30 4.80 8.29
CA ILE A 131 -10.40 3.47 8.89
C ILE A 131 -11.85 3.04 8.82
N GLY A 132 -12.17 2.25 7.80
CA GLY A 132 -13.54 1.87 7.46
C GLY A 132 -13.58 0.90 6.27
N VAL A 133 -14.75 0.33 6.04
CA VAL A 133 -15.00 -0.64 4.97
C VAL A 133 -16.19 -0.18 4.15
N ILE A 134 -16.02 -0.14 2.83
CA ILE A 134 -17.08 0.22 1.90
C ILE A 134 -17.13 -0.79 0.75
N SER A 135 -18.33 -0.99 0.22
CA SER A 135 -18.56 -1.57 -1.09
C SER A 135 -19.64 -0.75 -1.80
N GLY A 136 -19.57 -0.62 -3.11
CA GLY A 136 -20.55 0.12 -3.89
C GLY A 136 -20.74 -0.46 -5.28
N GLY A 137 -21.87 -0.14 -5.90
CA GLY A 137 -22.25 -0.58 -7.23
C GLY A 137 -23.53 0.11 -7.70
N PHE A 138 -24.02 -0.28 -8.86
CA PHE A 138 -25.25 0.24 -9.45
C PHE A 138 -26.30 -0.86 -9.58
N GLY A 139 -27.57 -0.51 -9.36
CA GLY A 139 -28.72 -1.32 -9.76
C GLY A 139 -29.23 -0.89 -11.14
N PHE A 140 -29.58 -1.85 -11.99
CA PHE A 140 -30.00 -1.62 -13.38
C PHE A 140 -31.45 -2.06 -13.66
N THR A 141 -32.21 -2.45 -12.64
CA THR A 141 -33.59 -2.95 -12.79
C THR A 141 -34.49 -2.01 -13.58
N GLY A 142 -34.51 -0.73 -13.23
CA GLY A 142 -35.32 0.28 -13.95
C GLY A 142 -34.83 0.53 -15.38
N LEU A 143 -33.54 0.33 -15.67
CA LEU A 143 -33.02 0.42 -17.04
C LEU A 143 -33.50 -0.76 -17.88
N LEU A 144 -33.46 -1.98 -17.34
CA LEU A 144 -33.94 -3.18 -18.05
C LEU A 144 -35.43 -3.09 -18.36
N GLU A 145 -36.25 -2.65 -17.40
CA GLU A 145 -37.68 -2.43 -17.58
C GLU A 145 -37.95 -1.41 -18.69
N ARG A 146 -37.26 -0.27 -18.68
CA ARG A 146 -37.42 0.79 -19.69
C ARG A 146 -37.13 0.33 -21.12
N PHE A 147 -36.21 -0.62 -21.29
CA PHE A 147 -35.83 -1.16 -22.59
C PHE A 147 -36.47 -2.51 -22.93
N GLY A 148 -37.37 -3.01 -22.09
CA GLY A 148 -38.04 -4.30 -22.29
C GLY A 148 -37.10 -5.50 -22.25
N ILE A 149 -35.98 -5.39 -21.53
CA ILE A 149 -34.98 -6.46 -21.41
C ILE A 149 -35.41 -7.39 -20.27
N GLU A 150 -35.72 -8.63 -20.60
CA GLU A 150 -36.05 -9.67 -19.63
C GLU A 150 -34.78 -10.30 -19.05
N ARG A 151 -34.70 -10.36 -17.73
CA ARG A 151 -33.62 -11.07 -17.04
C ARG A 151 -34.01 -12.52 -16.72
N ARG A 152 -33.30 -13.48 -17.29
CA ARG A 152 -33.46 -14.92 -17.01
C ARG A 152 -32.32 -15.44 -16.14
N LEU A 153 -32.58 -15.65 -14.86
CA LEU A 153 -31.59 -16.10 -13.88
C LEU A 153 -31.95 -17.47 -13.32
N HIS A 154 -31.04 -18.43 -13.47
CA HIS A 154 -31.13 -19.78 -12.90
C HIS A 154 -29.91 -20.02 -12.03
N THR A 155 -30.10 -20.48 -10.79
CA THR A 155 -29.00 -20.69 -9.84
C THR A 155 -29.12 -22.00 -9.07
N ALA A 156 -27.99 -22.49 -8.57
CA ALA A 156 -27.91 -23.55 -7.58
C ALA A 156 -27.28 -22.98 -6.30
N GLY A 157 -27.92 -23.24 -5.16
CA GLY A 157 -27.59 -22.64 -3.86
C GLY A 157 -28.38 -21.36 -3.57
N ALA A 158 -29.01 -21.28 -2.40
CA ALA A 158 -30.00 -20.25 -2.05
C ALA A 158 -29.49 -18.80 -2.16
N ASN A 159 -28.20 -18.59 -1.92
CA ASN A 159 -27.56 -17.26 -1.87
C ASN A 159 -26.62 -17.00 -3.05
N LYS A 160 -26.72 -17.77 -4.15
CA LYS A 160 -25.73 -17.70 -5.23
C LYS A 160 -25.86 -16.45 -6.12
N SER A 161 -26.98 -15.74 -6.00
CA SER A 161 -27.29 -14.49 -6.73
C SER A 161 -27.45 -13.27 -5.82
N ARG A 162 -26.85 -13.30 -4.62
CA ARG A 162 -26.88 -12.15 -3.72
C ARG A 162 -26.34 -10.89 -4.39
N LEU A 163 -26.97 -9.77 -4.06
CA LEU A 163 -26.52 -8.43 -4.49
C LEU A 163 -26.37 -8.30 -6.00
N ASP A 164 -27.16 -9.07 -6.76
CA ASP A 164 -27.06 -9.00 -8.19
C ASP A 164 -27.62 -7.67 -8.72
N PRO A 165 -26.84 -6.91 -9.52
CA PRO A 165 -27.20 -5.55 -9.92
C PRO A 165 -28.38 -5.48 -10.92
N PHE A 166 -28.80 -6.61 -11.48
CA PHE A 166 -29.90 -6.71 -12.43
C PHE A 166 -31.19 -7.24 -11.79
N SER A 167 -31.20 -7.51 -10.48
CA SER A 167 -32.39 -7.84 -9.70
C SER A 167 -32.71 -6.76 -8.67
N PRO A 168 -33.97 -6.69 -8.18
CA PRO A 168 -34.28 -5.89 -7.01
C PRO A 168 -33.41 -6.29 -5.82
N GLU A 169 -32.92 -5.30 -5.08
CA GLU A 169 -32.12 -5.53 -3.87
C GLU A 169 -33.00 -6.15 -2.77
N LYS A 170 -32.47 -7.16 -2.10
CA LYS A 170 -33.16 -7.88 -1.02
C LYS A 170 -32.65 -7.40 0.34
N PRO A 171 -33.53 -7.08 1.31
CA PRO A 171 -33.12 -6.67 2.65
C PRO A 171 -32.20 -7.69 3.34
N GLU A 172 -32.47 -8.99 3.19
CA GLU A 172 -31.63 -10.06 3.76
C GLU A 172 -30.19 -10.09 3.23
N ASP A 173 -29.98 -9.70 1.97
CA ASP A 173 -28.67 -9.65 1.34
C ASP A 173 -27.89 -8.41 1.83
N VAL A 174 -28.59 -7.29 2.03
CA VAL A 174 -28.03 -6.07 2.62
C VAL A 174 -27.60 -6.31 4.07
N GLU A 175 -28.43 -6.99 4.87
CA GLU A 175 -28.09 -7.35 6.25
C GLU A 175 -26.87 -8.27 6.30
N TRP A 176 -26.79 -9.26 5.41
CA TRP A 176 -25.61 -10.12 5.29
C TRP A 176 -24.36 -9.33 4.91
N LEU A 177 -24.47 -8.41 3.94
CA LEU A 177 -23.36 -7.55 3.52
C LEU A 177 -22.87 -6.66 4.66
N LYS A 178 -23.79 -6.03 5.40
CA LYS A 178 -23.46 -5.21 6.57
C LYS A 178 -22.73 -6.02 7.64
N LYS A 179 -23.16 -7.25 7.93
CA LYS A 179 -22.46 -8.15 8.87
C LYS A 179 -21.03 -8.44 8.42
N MET A 180 -20.79 -8.68 7.13
CA MET A 180 -19.44 -8.87 6.61
C MET A 180 -18.60 -7.59 6.70
N HIS A 181 -19.18 -6.42 6.43
CA HIS A 181 -18.48 -5.14 6.59
C HIS A 181 -18.09 -4.90 8.05
N THR A 182 -18.98 -5.18 9.01
CA THR A 182 -18.66 -5.09 10.44
C THR A 182 -17.48 -5.99 10.79
N GLN A 183 -17.49 -7.26 10.35
CA GLN A 183 -16.38 -8.19 10.60
C GLN A 183 -15.05 -7.68 10.03
N LEU A 184 -15.05 -7.17 8.80
CA LEU A 184 -13.84 -6.60 8.19
C LEU A 184 -13.40 -5.30 8.89
N HIS A 185 -14.35 -4.48 9.33
CA HIS A 185 -14.06 -3.26 10.06
C HIS A 185 -13.42 -3.56 11.42
N ASP A 186 -13.96 -4.54 12.16
CA ASP A 186 -13.42 -4.96 13.45
C ASP A 186 -11.97 -5.47 13.32
N LEU A 187 -11.66 -6.20 12.24
CA LEU A 187 -10.29 -6.61 11.92
C LEU A 187 -9.37 -5.40 11.67
N PHE A 188 -9.87 -4.37 10.98
CA PHE A 188 -9.09 -3.15 10.75
C PHE A 188 -8.86 -2.37 12.05
N VAL A 189 -9.91 -2.18 12.85
CA VAL A 189 -9.79 -1.53 14.16
C VAL A 189 -8.79 -2.26 15.05
N SER A 190 -8.86 -3.60 15.06
CA SER A 190 -7.93 -4.44 15.83
C SER A 190 -6.49 -4.24 15.38
N TRP A 191 -6.24 -4.26 14.07
CA TRP A 191 -4.92 -4.02 13.50
C TRP A 191 -4.37 -2.64 13.88
N VAL A 192 -5.18 -1.58 13.77
CA VAL A 192 -4.75 -0.22 14.13
C VAL A 192 -4.47 -0.11 15.62
N LYS A 193 -5.36 -0.65 16.48
CA LYS A 193 -5.17 -0.64 17.94
C LYS A 193 -3.92 -1.40 18.36
N GLU A 194 -3.68 -2.57 17.78
CA GLU A 194 -2.47 -3.37 18.04
C GLU A 194 -1.19 -2.60 17.69
N ARG A 195 -1.17 -1.94 16.53
CA ARG A 195 0.03 -1.29 16.01
C ARG A 195 0.31 0.08 16.61
N ARG A 196 -0.74 0.85 16.91
CA ARG A 196 -0.61 2.19 17.48
C ARG A 196 -0.54 2.14 19.02
N GLY A 197 -1.25 1.21 19.67
CA GLY A 197 -1.26 1.04 21.12
C GLY A 197 -1.70 2.32 21.85
N ASP A 198 -1.02 2.61 22.97
CA ASP A 198 -1.30 3.76 23.85
C ASP A 198 -1.09 5.14 23.18
N ARG A 199 -0.59 5.17 21.94
CA ARG A 199 -0.48 6.42 21.18
C ARG A 199 -1.83 6.93 20.72
N LEU A 200 -2.81 6.06 20.48
CA LEU A 200 -4.14 6.47 20.02
C LEU A 200 -4.85 7.27 21.11
N SER A 201 -5.47 8.37 20.71
CA SER A 201 -6.39 9.09 21.59
C SER A 201 -7.68 8.31 21.84
N ASP A 202 -8.37 8.60 22.94
CA ASP A 202 -9.70 8.07 23.25
C ASP A 202 -10.85 8.75 22.48
N ALA A 203 -10.56 9.41 21.34
CA ALA A 203 -11.59 10.04 20.53
C ALA A 203 -12.56 8.99 19.96
N GLU A 204 -13.87 9.22 20.14
CA GLU A 204 -14.91 8.26 19.73
C GLU A 204 -14.97 8.03 18.22
N ASP A 205 -14.47 8.98 17.42
CA ASP A 205 -14.65 9.02 15.97
C ASP A 205 -13.44 8.52 15.15
N LEU A 206 -12.46 7.83 15.76
CA LEU A 206 -11.27 7.37 15.02
C LEU A 206 -11.57 6.32 13.94
N PHE A 207 -12.63 5.54 14.15
CA PHE A 207 -12.94 4.35 13.35
C PHE A 207 -14.25 4.52 12.56
N THR A 208 -14.58 5.73 12.15
CA THR A 208 -15.82 6.06 11.41
C THR A 208 -15.64 5.98 9.89
N GLY A 209 -14.40 5.92 9.42
CA GLY A 209 -14.04 6.07 8.01
C GLY A 209 -13.60 7.48 7.62
N ASP A 210 -13.55 8.42 8.57
CA ASP A 210 -13.10 9.80 8.35
C ASP A 210 -11.60 9.92 8.06
N VAL A 211 -11.25 11.02 7.39
CA VAL A 211 -9.89 11.36 6.99
C VAL A 211 -9.41 12.53 7.82
N TRP A 212 -8.16 12.46 8.25
CA TRP A 212 -7.53 13.49 9.05
C TRP A 212 -6.31 14.05 8.32
N LEU A 213 -6.15 15.37 8.35
CA LEU A 213 -4.90 16.00 7.94
C LEU A 213 -3.80 15.63 8.93
N GLY A 214 -2.55 15.50 8.45
CA GLY A 214 -1.41 15.02 9.25
C GLY A 214 -1.25 15.74 10.59
N ALA A 215 -1.48 17.06 10.64
CA ALA A 215 -1.43 17.81 11.91
C ALA A 215 -2.45 17.28 12.94
N LYS A 216 -3.71 17.08 12.53
CA LYS A 216 -4.74 16.53 13.41
C LYS A 216 -4.51 15.05 13.70
N ALA A 217 -4.04 14.30 12.71
CA ALA A 217 -3.71 12.90 12.85
C ALA A 217 -2.62 12.66 13.91
N GLN A 218 -1.66 13.58 14.06
CA GLN A 218 -0.66 13.50 15.13
C GLN A 218 -1.30 13.66 16.51
N GLU A 219 -2.20 14.63 16.68
CA GLU A 219 -2.94 14.83 17.94
C GLU A 219 -3.77 13.59 18.32
N LEU A 220 -4.33 12.91 17.32
CA LEU A 220 -5.15 11.70 17.48
C LEU A 220 -4.31 10.43 17.67
N GLY A 221 -2.99 10.51 17.53
CA GLY A 221 -2.10 9.34 17.63
C GLY A 221 -2.06 8.45 16.39
N LEU A 222 -2.70 8.86 15.29
CA LEU A 222 -2.68 8.14 14.02
C LEU A 222 -1.30 8.19 13.34
N VAL A 223 -0.51 9.22 13.62
CA VAL A 223 0.90 9.32 13.22
C VAL A 223 1.74 9.74 14.42
N ASP A 224 3.02 9.39 14.42
CA ASP A 224 3.96 9.70 15.50
C ASP A 224 4.57 11.10 15.36
N GLY A 225 4.71 11.58 14.13
CA GLY A 225 5.34 12.88 13.89
C GLY A 225 5.05 13.48 12.54
N LEU A 226 5.42 14.75 12.41
CA LEU A 226 5.32 15.51 11.17
C LEU A 226 6.69 15.67 10.55
N GLY A 227 6.81 15.32 9.27
CA GLY A 227 8.08 15.45 8.56
C GLY A 227 8.09 14.73 7.22
N SER A 228 9.08 15.09 6.40
CA SER A 228 9.37 14.34 5.17
C SER A 228 10.38 13.24 5.43
N LEU A 229 10.41 12.21 4.58
CA LEU A 229 11.42 11.16 4.64
C LEU A 229 12.84 11.72 4.71
N ARG A 230 13.17 12.66 3.81
CA ARG A 230 14.51 13.21 3.73
C ARG A 230 14.89 13.90 5.03
N GLN A 231 13.97 14.67 5.61
CA GLN A 231 14.22 15.35 6.88
C GLN A 231 14.49 14.34 8.00
N ILE A 232 13.55 13.43 8.25
CA ILE A 232 13.64 12.48 9.38
C ILE A 232 14.83 11.54 9.23
N VAL A 233 15.11 11.07 8.01
CA VAL A 233 16.26 10.18 7.76
C VAL A 233 17.58 10.92 7.92
N THR A 234 17.69 12.18 7.46
CA THR A 234 18.92 12.97 7.65
C THR A 234 19.18 13.27 9.12
N GLU A 235 18.13 13.55 9.90
CA GLU A 235 18.26 13.83 11.33
C GLU A 235 18.62 12.57 12.14
N ARG A 236 17.99 11.42 11.84
CA ARG A 236 18.14 10.19 12.64
C ARG A 236 19.28 9.28 12.16
N PHE A 237 19.63 9.35 10.88
CA PHE A 237 20.66 8.51 10.25
C PHE A 237 21.58 9.38 9.38
N PRO A 238 22.32 10.36 9.95
CA PRO A 238 23.05 11.38 9.19
C PRO A 238 24.10 10.82 8.22
N ASP A 239 24.69 9.66 8.55
CA ASP A 239 25.71 9.02 7.72
C ASP A 239 25.16 7.97 6.75
N ALA A 240 23.85 7.71 6.80
CA ALA A 240 23.23 6.69 5.98
C ALA A 240 22.84 7.21 4.58
N GLU A 241 23.07 6.38 3.57
CA GLU A 241 22.58 6.60 2.23
C GLU A 241 21.13 6.11 2.09
N ILE A 242 20.30 6.90 1.40
CA ILE A 242 18.94 6.51 1.06
C ILE A 242 18.96 5.70 -0.23
N SER A 243 18.63 4.41 -0.15
CA SER A 243 18.63 3.50 -1.30
C SER A 243 17.22 3.06 -1.66
N VAL A 244 16.73 3.41 -2.85
CA VAL A 244 15.37 3.05 -3.28
C VAL A 244 15.33 1.66 -3.90
N ALA A 245 14.59 0.74 -3.28
CA ALA A 245 14.34 -0.60 -3.79
C ALA A 245 13.18 -0.60 -4.81
N GLU A 246 13.52 -0.60 -6.10
CA GLU A 246 12.51 -0.70 -7.16
C GLU A 246 12.13 -2.15 -7.47
N PRO A 247 10.84 -2.49 -7.70
CA PRO A 247 10.42 -3.81 -8.18
C PRO A 247 11.19 -4.30 -9.41
N LYS A 248 11.43 -5.61 -9.53
CA LYS A 248 12.08 -6.19 -10.71
C LYS A 248 11.18 -5.97 -11.92
N ARG A 249 11.65 -5.22 -12.92
CA ARG A 249 10.91 -5.06 -14.19
C ARG A 249 11.18 -6.27 -15.10
N PRO A 250 10.15 -6.93 -15.66
CA PRO A 250 10.35 -7.99 -16.64
C PRO A 250 11.08 -7.44 -17.87
N LEU A 251 12.04 -8.19 -18.41
CA LEU A 251 12.90 -7.77 -19.53
C LEU A 251 12.10 -7.31 -20.77
N LEU A 252 10.93 -7.92 -21.02
CA LEU A 252 10.02 -7.55 -22.11
C LEU A 252 9.43 -6.15 -21.97
N ALA A 253 9.25 -5.63 -20.76
CA ALA A 253 8.80 -4.24 -20.55
C ALA A 253 9.84 -3.20 -20.97
N ARG A 254 11.10 -3.61 -21.20
CA ARG A 254 12.19 -2.73 -21.70
C ARG A 254 12.20 -2.64 -23.23
N LEU A 255 11.54 -3.55 -23.93
CA LEU A 255 11.56 -3.63 -25.39
C LEU A 255 10.47 -2.81 -26.09
N GLY A 256 9.56 -2.16 -25.34
CA GLY A 256 8.59 -1.22 -25.90
C GLY A 256 7.58 -1.81 -26.90
N VAL A 257 7.52 -3.13 -27.05
CA VAL A 257 6.60 -3.80 -27.98
C VAL A 257 5.36 -4.29 -27.23
N GLY A 258 4.21 -3.67 -27.54
CA GLY A 258 2.88 -4.13 -27.14
C GLY A 258 1.75 -3.16 -27.49
N ALA A 259 1.11 -3.36 -28.65
CA ALA A 259 -0.19 -2.78 -29.04
C ALA A 259 -1.34 -3.77 -28.74
N PRO A 260 -2.65 -3.45 -28.85
CA PRO A 260 -3.37 -2.17 -28.76
C PRO A 260 -4.19 -2.14 -27.44
N ALA A 261 -3.77 -1.35 -26.46
CA ALA A 261 -4.32 -1.38 -25.10
C ALA A 261 -5.10 -0.11 -24.70
N ALA A 262 -5.62 0.64 -25.67
CA ALA A 262 -6.22 1.95 -25.40
C ALA A 262 -7.48 1.87 -24.53
N ALA A 263 -8.40 0.94 -24.81
CA ALA A 263 -9.68 0.88 -24.09
C ALA A 263 -9.55 0.40 -22.63
N SER A 264 -8.73 -0.65 -22.39
CA SER A 264 -8.47 -1.14 -21.03
C SER A 264 -7.66 -0.15 -20.20
N ALA A 265 -6.67 0.52 -20.81
CA ALA A 265 -5.90 1.55 -20.14
C ALA A 265 -6.74 2.79 -19.80
N VAL A 266 -7.69 3.18 -20.66
CA VAL A 266 -8.60 4.31 -20.38
C VAL A 266 -9.55 3.96 -19.24
N LEU A 267 -10.19 2.79 -19.26
CA LEU A 267 -11.08 2.36 -18.17
C LEU A 267 -10.35 2.33 -16.84
N GLU A 268 -9.11 1.83 -16.83
CA GLU A 268 -8.28 1.77 -15.63
C GLU A 268 -7.83 3.15 -15.14
N ALA A 269 -7.43 4.05 -16.04
CA ALA A 269 -7.14 5.42 -15.67
C ALA A 269 -8.35 6.10 -15.03
N VAL A 270 -9.56 5.81 -15.51
CA VAL A 270 -10.81 6.29 -14.93
C VAL A 270 -11.06 5.69 -13.54
N THR A 271 -10.87 4.38 -13.34
CA THR A 271 -11.07 3.76 -12.02
C THR A 271 -10.04 4.21 -11.00
N GLN A 272 -8.76 4.33 -11.40
CA GLN A 272 -7.74 4.91 -10.54
C GLN A 272 -8.09 6.35 -10.18
N LYS A 273 -8.39 7.20 -11.17
CA LYS A 273 -8.79 8.59 -10.91
C LYS A 273 -10.00 8.68 -9.98
N ALA A 274 -10.99 7.80 -10.12
CA ALA A 274 -12.14 7.76 -9.22
C ALA A 274 -11.75 7.40 -7.77
N ALA A 275 -10.77 6.51 -7.57
CA ALA A 275 -10.28 6.16 -6.24
C ALA A 275 -9.55 7.33 -5.55
N TRP A 276 -8.88 8.18 -6.33
CA TRP A 276 -8.18 9.38 -5.85
C TRP A 276 -9.11 10.60 -5.71
N SER A 277 -10.14 10.72 -6.55
CA SER A 277 -11.00 11.90 -6.60
C SER A 277 -11.80 12.13 -5.33
N ARG A 278 -12.07 11.07 -4.54
CA ARG A 278 -12.70 11.20 -3.22
C ARG A 278 -11.86 11.99 -2.22
N PHE A 279 -10.56 12.13 -2.49
CA PHE A 279 -9.61 12.95 -1.73
C PHE A 279 -9.29 14.27 -2.44
N GLY A 280 -9.98 14.61 -3.54
CA GLY A 280 -9.72 15.83 -4.30
C GLY A 280 -8.47 15.79 -5.20
N LEU A 281 -8.00 14.58 -5.56
CA LEU A 281 -6.83 14.33 -6.41
C LEU A 281 -7.18 13.64 -7.73
#